data_AF-A0ABD5LY26-F1
#
_entry.id   AF-A0ABD5LY26-F1
#
_cell.length_a   1.000
_cell.length_b   1.000
_cell.length_c   1.000
_cell.angle_alpha   90.00
_cell.angle_beta   90.00
_cell.angle_gamma   90.00
#
_symmetry.space_group_name_H-M   'P 1'
#
loop_
_entity.id
_entity.type
_entity.pdbx_description
1 polymer ?
#
loop_
_entity_poly.entity_id
_entity_poly.type
_entity_poly.pdbx_seq_one_letter_code
_entity_poly.pdbx_strand_id
1 'polypeptide(L)'
;MNSKIFFLLVAPCLLNLSLSTTSQAATVTNSYVFIENNVDNEYFITPRTTDPRFSGANKYTRYSKSSQLSLGYMGYTNTSIQANQYVDIWLENSQIDKPFVGNRCMRRYCTDDSGYWPAQYIGKDGAYKIVQTNTNGESAYARGYLVIRHTCIFANCL
;
A
#
# COMPACT_ATOMS: atom_id res chain seq x y z
N MET A 1 -12.13 -24.88 57.51
CA MET A 1 -11.80 -24.51 56.12
C MET A 1 -11.33 -23.07 56.10
N ASN A 2 -10.11 -22.84 55.60
CA ASN A 2 -9.28 -21.65 55.83
C ASN A 2 -9.75 -20.40 55.05
N SER A 3 -9.72 -19.25 55.73
CA SER A 3 -9.97 -17.88 55.27
C SER A 3 -9.01 -17.36 54.16
N LYS A 4 -8.19 -18.23 53.55
CA LYS A 4 -7.21 -17.84 52.51
C LYS A 4 -7.70 -18.05 51.08
N ILE A 5 -8.91 -18.59 50.89
CA ILE A 5 -9.45 -18.95 49.56
C ILE A 5 -10.38 -17.87 49.00
N PHE A 6 -10.76 -16.86 49.78
CA PHE A 6 -11.67 -15.81 49.30
C PHE A 6 -10.98 -14.69 48.48
N PHE A 7 -9.65 -14.60 48.54
CA PHE A 7 -8.90 -13.54 47.86
C PHE A 7 -8.43 -13.88 46.43
N LEU A 8 -8.74 -15.08 45.91
CA LEU A 8 -8.22 -15.56 44.62
C LEU A 8 -9.23 -15.54 43.46
N LEU A 9 -10.44 -15.01 43.65
CA LEU A 9 -11.49 -14.99 42.61
C LEU A 9 -11.94 -13.60 42.18
N VAL A 10 -11.36 -12.52 42.71
CA VAL A 10 -11.72 -11.12 42.36
C VAL A 10 -10.60 -10.39 41.60
N ALA A 11 -9.65 -11.14 41.04
CA ALA A 11 -8.59 -10.59 40.19
C ALA A 11 -8.79 -10.73 38.67
N PRO A 12 -9.99 -10.95 38.08
CA PRO A 12 -10.17 -10.70 36.65
C PRO A 12 -10.75 -9.29 36.45
N CYS A 13 -10.39 -8.65 35.33
CA CYS A 13 -11.12 -7.52 34.73
C CYS A 13 -10.66 -6.08 35.03
N LEU A 14 -9.35 -5.79 35.18
CA LEU A 14 -8.90 -4.38 35.17
C LEU A 14 -7.73 -4.01 34.26
N LEU A 15 -7.13 -4.93 33.50
CA LEU A 15 -6.12 -4.53 32.51
C LEU A 15 -6.27 -5.29 31.20
N ASN A 16 -7.16 -4.79 30.35
CA ASN A 16 -7.00 -4.85 28.90
C ASN A 16 -7.46 -3.52 28.34
N LEU A 17 -6.71 -2.46 28.64
CA LEU A 17 -6.75 -1.26 27.83
C LEU A 17 -5.95 -1.57 26.56
N SER A 18 -6.57 -2.27 25.62
CA SER A 18 -6.04 -2.34 24.26
C SER A 18 -6.03 -0.90 23.73
N LEU A 19 -4.85 -0.27 23.70
CA LEU A 19 -4.65 0.95 22.92
C LEU A 19 -4.84 0.54 21.46
N SER A 20 -6.07 0.64 20.97
CA SER A 20 -6.33 0.77 19.55
C SER A 20 -5.65 2.06 19.14
N THR A 21 -4.45 1.97 18.56
CA THR A 21 -3.85 3.10 17.86
C THR A 21 -4.75 3.37 16.67
N THR A 22 -5.69 4.31 16.84
CA THR A 22 -6.37 4.90 15.70
C THR A 22 -5.29 5.57 14.87
N SER A 23 -4.95 4.97 13.73
CA SER A 23 -4.14 5.64 12.73
C SER A 23 -4.93 6.87 12.31
N GLN A 24 -4.56 8.05 12.84
CA GLN A 24 -5.19 9.28 12.40
C GLN A 24 -4.87 9.46 10.92
N ALA A 25 -5.92 9.59 10.10
CA ALA A 25 -5.77 10.01 8.72
C ALA A 25 -5.17 11.43 8.74
N ALA A 26 -3.85 11.53 8.51
CA ALA A 26 -3.20 12.81 8.38
C ALA A 26 -3.63 13.44 7.04
N THR A 27 -4.24 14.62 7.09
CA THR A 27 -4.43 15.42 5.87
C THR A 27 -3.09 15.96 5.44
N VAL A 28 -2.58 15.46 4.33
CA VAL A 28 -1.29 15.83 3.77
C VAL A 28 -1.49 16.37 2.35
N THR A 29 -0.80 17.46 2.02
CA THR A 29 -0.86 18.09 0.69
C THR A 29 0.46 17.91 -0.03
N ASN A 30 0.39 17.50 -1.30
CA ASN A 30 1.55 17.34 -2.17
C ASN A 30 1.14 17.72 -3.61
N SER A 31 2.12 18.01 -4.46
CA SER A 31 1.91 18.29 -5.88
C SER A 31 2.61 17.23 -6.71
N TYR A 32 1.98 16.84 -7.81
CA TYR A 32 2.45 15.76 -8.67
C TYR A 32 2.56 16.25 -10.11
N VAL A 33 3.61 15.83 -10.80
CA VAL A 33 3.78 16.05 -12.23
C VAL A 33 3.60 14.70 -12.93
N PHE A 34 2.70 14.67 -13.89
CA PHE A 34 2.59 13.58 -14.85
C PHE A 34 3.46 13.88 -16.06
N ILE A 35 4.28 12.90 -16.46
CA ILE A 35 5.23 13.03 -17.56
C ILE A 35 4.90 11.95 -18.58
N GLU A 36 4.65 12.40 -19.80
CA GLU A 36 4.37 11.59 -20.98
C GLU A 36 5.16 12.20 -22.13
N ASN A 37 5.96 11.39 -22.82
CA ASN A 37 6.86 11.87 -23.88
C ASN A 37 6.52 11.27 -25.26
N ASN A 38 5.36 10.64 -25.43
CA ASN A 38 4.90 9.94 -26.63
C ASN A 38 5.96 9.04 -27.30
N VAL A 39 6.92 8.58 -26.51
CA VAL A 39 8.04 7.73 -26.90
C VAL A 39 7.94 6.49 -26.04
N ASP A 40 7.93 5.33 -26.68
CA ASP A 40 7.95 4.01 -26.03
C ASP A 40 6.78 3.70 -25.07
N ASN A 41 5.74 4.54 -25.08
CA ASN A 41 4.59 4.48 -24.18
C ASN A 41 5.02 4.44 -22.70
N GLU A 42 6.04 5.20 -22.33
CA GLU A 42 6.54 5.33 -20.95
C GLU A 42 5.89 6.55 -20.28
N TYR A 43 5.28 6.31 -19.11
CA TYR A 43 4.56 7.31 -18.34
C TYR A 43 5.12 7.36 -16.93
N PHE A 44 5.29 8.56 -16.39
CA PHE A 44 5.86 8.76 -15.06
C PHE A 44 5.02 9.71 -14.22
N ILE A 45 5.05 9.47 -12.91
CA ILE A 45 4.51 10.39 -11.91
C ILE A 45 5.65 10.72 -10.97
N THR A 46 5.87 12.00 -10.73
CA THR A 46 6.87 12.48 -9.77
C THR A 46 6.23 13.44 -8.77
N PRO A 47 6.46 13.26 -7.47
CA PRO A 47 5.94 14.14 -6.45
C PRO A 47 6.92 15.28 -6.12
N ARG A 48 6.41 16.41 -5.64
CA ARG A 48 7.25 17.51 -5.13
C ARG A 48 7.93 17.14 -3.82
N THR A 49 7.21 16.48 -2.91
CA THR A 49 7.75 15.94 -1.65
C THR A 49 7.59 14.42 -1.63
N THR A 50 8.44 13.72 -0.87
CA THR A 50 8.39 12.25 -0.84
C THR A 50 7.07 11.75 -0.25
N ASP A 51 6.59 12.34 0.85
CA ASP A 51 5.37 11.88 1.52
C ASP A 51 4.24 12.94 1.42
N PRO A 52 2.98 12.53 1.18
CA PRO A 52 2.54 11.21 0.74
C PRO A 52 3.16 10.85 -0.61
N ARG A 53 3.55 9.58 -0.75
CA ARG A 53 4.16 9.08 -1.98
C ARG A 53 3.07 8.91 -3.01
N PHE A 54 3.28 9.50 -4.18
CA PHE A 54 2.60 9.13 -5.40
C PHE A 54 3.61 9.32 -6.52
N SER A 55 4.22 8.21 -6.94
CA SER A 55 5.41 8.24 -7.78
C SER A 55 5.61 6.93 -8.54
N GLY A 56 6.39 6.97 -9.60
CA GLY A 56 6.87 5.79 -10.32
C GLY A 56 6.54 5.85 -11.80
N ALA A 57 6.55 4.69 -12.45
CA ALA A 57 6.30 4.57 -13.90
C ALA A 57 5.32 3.44 -14.21
N ASN A 58 4.75 3.45 -15.41
CA ASN A 58 3.85 2.39 -15.88
C ASN A 58 4.56 1.05 -16.15
N LYS A 59 5.84 1.08 -16.49
CA LYS A 59 6.65 -0.10 -16.81
C LYS A 59 8.09 0.09 -16.35
N TYR A 60 8.85 -0.99 -16.31
CA TYR A 60 10.30 -0.92 -16.17
C TYR A 60 10.90 -0.41 -17.48
N THR A 61 11.45 0.80 -17.45
CA THR A 61 11.94 1.44 -18.68
C THR A 61 13.21 0.77 -19.18
N ARG A 62 13.45 0.86 -20.49
CA ARG A 62 14.71 0.35 -21.07
C ARG A 62 15.94 1.11 -20.54
N TYR A 63 15.76 2.38 -20.16
CA TYR A 63 16.83 3.30 -19.78
C TYR A 63 17.30 3.07 -18.35
N SER A 64 16.38 2.67 -17.47
CA SER A 64 16.65 2.40 -16.05
C SER A 64 16.97 0.94 -15.75
N LYS A 65 17.20 0.10 -16.77
CA LYS A 65 17.60 -1.34 -16.69
C LYS A 65 17.28 -2.00 -15.35
N SER A 66 18.26 -2.06 -14.43
CA SER A 66 18.15 -2.64 -13.09
C SER A 66 18.11 -1.62 -11.95
N SER A 67 18.21 -0.33 -12.25
CA SER A 67 18.14 0.74 -11.26
C SER A 67 16.69 1.12 -10.91
N GLN A 68 15.73 0.88 -11.82
CA GLN A 68 14.32 1.04 -11.46
C GLN A 68 13.83 -0.16 -10.66
N LEU A 69 13.59 0.10 -9.37
CA LEU A 69 13.15 -0.92 -8.42
C LEU A 69 11.63 -0.99 -8.32
N SER A 70 10.86 -0.03 -8.82
CA SER A 70 9.40 -0.02 -8.65
C SER A 70 8.68 0.62 -9.82
N LEU A 71 7.43 0.21 -9.97
CA LEU A 71 6.42 0.84 -10.82
C LEU A 71 5.64 1.90 -10.03
N GLY A 72 4.59 2.46 -10.63
CA GLY A 72 3.71 3.45 -10.02
C GLY A 72 3.03 2.96 -8.74
N TYR A 73 3.09 3.75 -7.68
CA TYR A 73 2.39 3.48 -6.42
C TYR A 73 2.03 4.76 -5.68
N MET A 74 1.08 4.62 -4.76
CA MET A 74 0.64 5.64 -3.83
C MET A 74 0.68 5.11 -2.40
N GLY A 75 1.09 5.91 -1.42
CA GLY A 75 0.96 5.51 -0.01
C GLY A 75 1.76 6.36 0.96
N TYR A 76 1.82 5.90 2.20
CA TYR A 76 2.45 6.63 3.30
C TYR A 76 3.39 5.70 4.10
N THR A 77 4.49 6.25 4.58
CA THR A 77 5.58 5.54 5.27
C THR A 77 5.23 5.08 6.69
N ASN A 78 4.21 5.64 7.34
CA ASN A 78 3.81 5.25 8.70
C ASN A 78 2.73 4.14 8.73
N THR A 79 2.73 3.26 7.74
CA THR A 79 1.83 2.10 7.69
C THR A 79 2.67 0.84 7.82
N SER A 80 2.44 0.00 8.82
CA SER A 80 3.22 -1.23 9.02
C SER A 80 2.40 -2.45 8.62
N ILE A 81 2.97 -3.29 7.77
CA ILE A 81 2.40 -4.56 7.34
C ILE A 81 3.25 -5.72 7.87
N GLN A 82 2.58 -6.80 8.28
CA GLN A 82 3.23 -8.07 8.59
C GLN A 82 3.03 -9.08 7.45
N ALA A 83 4.01 -9.96 7.27
CA ALA A 83 3.93 -11.05 6.30
C ALA A 83 2.81 -12.04 6.68
N ASN A 84 2.24 -12.70 5.67
CA ASN A 84 1.21 -13.74 5.79
C ASN A 84 -0.09 -13.27 6.48
N GLN A 85 -0.39 -11.97 6.42
CA GLN A 85 -1.65 -11.39 6.84
C GLN A 85 -2.40 -10.78 5.66
N TYR A 86 -3.71 -10.66 5.80
CA TYR A 86 -4.53 -9.91 4.85
C TYR A 86 -4.30 -8.42 5.06
N VAL A 87 -3.97 -7.74 3.96
CA VAL A 87 -3.85 -6.29 3.92
C VAL A 87 -4.90 -5.74 2.96
N ASP A 88 -5.58 -4.70 3.42
CA ASP A 88 -6.52 -3.93 2.65
C ASP A 88 -5.98 -2.50 2.48
N ILE A 89 -6.04 -1.99 1.26
CA ILE A 89 -5.58 -0.64 0.92
C ILE A 89 -6.67 0.03 0.10
N TRP A 90 -7.27 1.09 0.64
CA TRP A 90 -8.34 1.84 -0.01
C TRP A 90 -8.17 3.35 0.17
N LEU A 91 -8.89 4.11 -0.64
CA LEU A 91 -9.08 5.55 -0.47
C LEU A 91 -10.49 5.80 0.05
N GLU A 92 -10.61 6.47 1.20
CA GLU A 92 -11.93 6.89 1.69
C GLU A 92 -12.54 7.93 0.74
N ASN A 93 -13.84 7.76 0.43
CA ASN A 93 -14.57 8.62 -0.50
C ASN A 93 -13.86 8.76 -1.86
N SER A 94 -13.31 7.66 -2.37
CA SER A 94 -12.59 7.66 -3.63
C SER A 94 -13.45 8.19 -4.77
N GLN A 95 -12.99 9.25 -5.43
CA GLN A 95 -13.56 9.74 -6.68
C GLN A 95 -13.16 8.86 -7.87
N ILE A 96 -12.25 7.90 -7.64
CA ILE A 96 -11.71 6.99 -8.63
C ILE A 96 -12.27 5.61 -8.35
N ASP A 97 -12.90 5.00 -9.35
CA ASP A 97 -13.28 3.59 -9.26
C ASP A 97 -12.02 2.72 -9.34
N LYS A 98 -11.85 1.82 -8.37
CA LYS A 98 -10.73 0.87 -8.23
C LYS A 98 -9.38 1.58 -8.35
N PRO A 99 -8.95 2.36 -7.34
CA PRO A 99 -7.70 3.11 -7.41
C PRO A 99 -6.45 2.21 -7.46
N PHE A 100 -6.53 0.99 -6.91
CA PHE A 100 -5.40 0.09 -6.74
C PHE A 100 -5.70 -1.34 -7.20
N VAL A 101 -4.66 -2.09 -7.57
CA VAL A 101 -4.77 -3.55 -7.83
C VAL A 101 -3.97 -4.42 -6.85
N GLY A 102 -3.26 -3.81 -5.90
CA GLY A 102 -2.45 -4.54 -4.94
C GLY A 102 -1.54 -3.64 -4.10
N ASN A 103 -0.59 -4.23 -3.38
CA ASN A 103 0.44 -3.51 -2.63
C ASN A 103 1.75 -3.45 -3.43
N ARG A 104 2.39 -2.29 -3.49
CA ARG A 104 3.67 -2.10 -4.16
C ARG A 104 4.72 -3.04 -3.60
N CYS A 105 5.51 -3.60 -4.50
CA CYS A 105 6.67 -4.40 -4.15
C CYS A 105 7.83 -4.08 -5.11
N MET A 106 9.05 -4.02 -4.58
CA MET A 106 10.19 -3.80 -5.45
C MET A 106 10.44 -5.01 -6.37
N ARG A 107 10.85 -4.74 -7.60
CA ARG A 107 11.28 -5.76 -8.56
C ARG A 107 12.24 -6.75 -7.90
N ARG A 108 12.12 -8.05 -8.21
CA ARG A 108 12.88 -9.18 -7.63
C ARG A 108 12.52 -9.58 -6.20
N TYR A 109 11.62 -8.87 -5.52
CA TYR A 109 11.18 -9.24 -4.16
C TYR A 109 9.77 -9.83 -4.11
N CYS A 110 9.01 -9.64 -5.18
CA CYS A 110 7.66 -10.18 -5.34
C CYS A 110 7.73 -11.58 -5.93
N THR A 111 6.59 -12.27 -6.02
CA THR A 111 6.52 -13.61 -6.63
C THR A 111 7.05 -13.63 -8.07
N ASP A 112 6.95 -12.50 -8.76
CA ASP A 112 7.47 -12.24 -10.10
C ASP A 112 8.00 -10.78 -10.24
N ASP A 113 8.41 -10.40 -11.44
CA ASP A 113 8.79 -9.02 -11.76
C ASP A 113 7.58 -8.11 -12.04
N SER A 114 6.36 -8.43 -11.56
CA SER A 114 5.18 -7.57 -11.73
C SER A 114 5.28 -6.24 -10.98
N GLY A 115 6.09 -6.17 -9.91
CA GLY A 115 6.27 -4.96 -9.10
C GLY A 115 5.18 -4.71 -8.05
N TYR A 116 4.31 -5.70 -7.77
CA TYR A 116 3.32 -5.61 -6.71
C TYR A 116 2.88 -6.99 -6.20
N TRP A 117 2.28 -7.01 -5.01
CA TRP A 117 1.52 -8.14 -4.49
C TRP A 117 0.06 -7.99 -4.87
N PRO A 118 -0.54 -8.93 -5.62
CA PRO A 118 -1.90 -8.78 -6.12
C PRO A 118 -2.94 -8.87 -5.01
N ALA A 119 -4.01 -8.10 -5.17
CA ALA A 119 -5.20 -8.24 -4.36
C ALA A 119 -6.02 -9.46 -4.80
N GLN A 120 -6.66 -10.14 -3.84
CA GLN A 120 -7.64 -11.17 -4.17
C GLN A 120 -9.00 -10.57 -4.54
N TYR A 121 -9.26 -9.33 -4.12
CA TYR A 121 -10.48 -8.61 -4.46
C TYR A 121 -10.17 -7.14 -4.75
N ILE A 122 -10.68 -6.63 -5.88
CA ILE A 122 -10.59 -5.23 -6.25
C ILE A 122 -11.99 -4.63 -6.12
N GLY A 123 -12.16 -3.76 -5.13
CA GLY A 123 -13.42 -3.06 -4.87
C GLY A 123 -13.40 -1.63 -5.39
N LYS A 124 -14.56 -0.98 -5.35
CA LYS A 124 -14.76 0.40 -5.82
C LYS A 124 -13.71 1.38 -5.29
N ASP A 125 -13.31 1.21 -4.04
CA ASP A 125 -12.46 2.19 -3.34
C ASP A 125 -11.02 1.67 -3.13
N GLY A 126 -10.70 0.44 -3.52
CA GLY A 126 -9.39 -0.12 -3.22
C GLY A 126 -9.13 -1.57 -3.61
N ALA A 127 -8.02 -2.07 -3.09
CA ALA A 127 -7.49 -3.40 -3.25
C ALA A 127 -7.49 -4.12 -1.90
N TYR A 128 -8.08 -5.31 -1.85
CA TYR A 128 -8.39 -6.02 -0.61
C TYR A 128 -7.84 -7.45 -0.62
N LYS A 129 -7.63 -7.98 0.58
CA LYS A 129 -7.10 -9.32 0.84
C LYS A 129 -5.78 -9.55 0.11
N ILE A 130 -4.90 -8.56 0.11
CA ILE A 130 -3.55 -8.69 -0.41
C ILE A 130 -2.76 -9.56 0.57
N VAL A 131 -2.20 -10.66 0.09
CA VAL A 131 -1.39 -11.58 0.91
C VAL A 131 0.04 -11.57 0.40
N GLN A 132 0.96 -11.24 1.29
CA GLN A 132 2.39 -11.10 0.98
C GLN A 132 3.14 -12.15 1.79
N THR A 133 3.91 -13.03 1.14
CA THR A 133 4.62 -14.11 1.85
C THR A 133 5.79 -13.59 2.69
N ASN A 134 6.30 -12.42 2.35
CA ASN A 134 7.33 -11.68 3.06
C ASN A 134 7.13 -10.17 2.85
N THR A 135 7.86 -9.33 3.58
CA THR A 135 7.78 -7.86 3.51
C THR A 135 9.02 -7.20 2.90
N ASN A 136 9.83 -7.97 2.15
CA ASN A 136 11.04 -7.46 1.50
C ASN A 136 10.70 -6.47 0.37
N GLY A 137 11.72 -5.78 -0.13
CA GLY A 137 11.54 -4.85 -1.25
C GLY A 137 10.61 -3.69 -0.90
N GLU A 138 10.69 -3.19 0.34
CA GLU A 138 9.86 -2.10 0.87
C GLU A 138 8.35 -2.39 0.85
N SER A 139 7.96 -3.67 0.88
CA SER A 139 6.56 -4.12 0.93
C SER A 139 5.99 -4.12 2.36
N ALA A 140 6.82 -3.81 3.37
CA ALA A 140 6.42 -3.62 4.77
C ALA A 140 5.48 -2.42 4.99
N TYR A 141 5.22 -1.61 3.96
CA TYR A 141 4.36 -0.43 4.00
C TYR A 141 3.14 -0.60 3.10
N ALA A 142 1.99 -0.09 3.55
CA ALA A 142 0.77 -0.03 2.74
C ALA A 142 0.91 1.05 1.68
N ARG A 143 1.29 0.61 0.48
CA ARG A 143 1.52 1.45 -0.69
C ARG A 143 0.75 0.86 -1.86
N GLY A 144 -0.49 1.31 -2.06
CA GLY A 144 -1.32 0.88 -3.16
C GLY A 144 -0.60 1.00 -4.51
N TYR A 145 -0.44 -0.13 -5.20
CA TYR A 145 0.06 -0.14 -6.57
C TYR A 145 -1.04 0.33 -7.51
N LEU A 146 -0.67 1.20 -8.46
CA LEU A 146 -1.56 1.82 -9.42
C LEU A 146 -1.09 1.54 -10.84
N VAL A 147 -2.05 1.37 -11.74
CA VAL A 147 -1.79 1.21 -13.17
C VAL A 147 -1.69 2.60 -13.79
N ILE A 148 -0.74 2.81 -14.70
CA ILE A 148 -0.59 4.08 -15.42
C ILE A 148 -0.69 3.78 -16.92
N ARG A 149 -1.58 4.49 -17.60
CA ARG A 149 -1.78 4.46 -19.05
C ARG A 149 -1.80 5.87 -19.61
N HIS A 150 -1.80 5.98 -20.93
CA HIS A 150 -1.84 7.26 -21.65
C HIS A 150 -3.03 8.15 -21.23
N THR A 151 -4.20 7.53 -21.07
CA THR A 151 -5.47 8.23 -20.84
C THR A 151 -5.86 8.32 -19.36
N CYS A 152 -5.14 7.62 -18.48
CA CYS A 152 -5.61 7.37 -17.13
C CYS A 152 -4.48 6.87 -16.23
N ILE A 153 -4.56 7.28 -14.98
CA ILE A 153 -3.82 6.71 -13.85
C ILE A 153 -4.89 5.97 -13.04
N PHE A 154 -4.58 4.86 -12.34
CA PHE A 154 -5.47 3.97 -11.56
C PHE A 154 -5.90 2.67 -12.27
N ALA A 155 -6.52 1.72 -11.55
CA ALA A 155 -6.72 0.35 -12.05
C ALA A 155 -7.69 0.24 -13.23
N ASN A 156 -8.69 1.12 -13.32
CA ASN A 156 -9.76 1.06 -14.31
C ASN A 156 -9.43 1.73 -15.65
N CYS A 157 -8.15 1.84 -16.01
CA CYS A 157 -7.79 2.32 -17.35
C CYS A 157 -8.14 1.24 -18.39
N LEU A 158 -9.35 1.34 -18.97
CA LEU A 158 -9.82 0.58 -20.14
C LEU A 158 -9.08 0.98 -21.41
#